data_AF-A0A7X2PGQ0-F1
#
_entry.id   AF-A0A7X2PGQ0-F1
#
_cell.length_a   1.000
_cell.length_b   1.000
_cell.length_c   1.000
_cell.angle_alpha   90.00
_cell.angle_beta   90.00
_cell.angle_gamma   90.00
#
_symmetry.space_group_name_H-M   'P 1'
#
loop_
_entity.id
_entity.type
_entity.pdbx_description
1 polymer ?
#
loop_
_entity_poly.entity_id
_entity_poly.type
_entity_poly.pdbx_seq_one_letter_code
_entity_poly.pdbx_strand_id
1 'polypeptide(L)'
;MSDIFISYKREDESRVSVLRDALNDAGLDVWWDREIAGGEKWRQRIQTELDAARCVLVVWSEASIGPAGDFVMDEANRAKHRGTLLQIRIDDVNLPLGFGEQQALDLLSWNGKAEGAGFQDVVAAAKALIDRKPIPAPKAPRRRKAALWGAVSIASVGTVAGLLGNLLPLLRTVCSAPGVSAACGALGVGGAPSAAEKALWSGRRPGDCQKLKTYLSEFPNGAYAQEAQARLLARKVEDKETWKTEQLHRNLVVRSTLEPFAGQAAARSDALARALKEAQRACAGLNQAEYRTLSARAAPTEWRCTERLGGHACGFDGEAICEVSARYLDRMETCP
;
A
#
# COMPACT_ATOMS: atom_id res chain seq x y z
N MET A 1 -17.50 -2.50 15.62
CA MET A 1 -16.90 -2.11 14.33
C MET A 1 -16.27 -0.78 14.62
N SER A 2 -14.95 -0.76 14.58
CA SER A 2 -14.13 0.36 15.04
C SER A 2 -14.25 1.55 14.11
N ASP A 3 -14.10 2.74 14.69
CA ASP A 3 -14.19 3.98 13.94
C ASP A 3 -12.89 4.32 13.23
N ILE A 4 -11.77 3.88 13.82
CA ILE A 4 -10.42 4.12 13.35
C ILE A 4 -9.73 2.80 13.04
N PHE A 5 -9.17 2.70 11.84
CA PHE A 5 -8.19 1.68 11.47
C PHE A 5 -6.79 2.31 11.49
N ILE A 6 -5.82 1.71 12.20
CA ILE A 6 -4.42 2.16 12.16
C ILE A 6 -3.61 1.29 11.20
N SER A 7 -3.08 1.91 10.14
CA SER A 7 -2.09 1.31 9.24
C SER A 7 -0.68 1.74 9.67
N TYR A 8 0.17 0.77 10.00
CA TYR A 8 1.51 1.02 10.51
C TYR A 8 2.47 -0.14 10.16
N LYS A 9 3.75 0.08 10.42
CA LYS A 9 4.78 -0.96 10.33
C LYS A 9 4.99 -1.65 11.65
N ARG A 10 5.19 -2.97 11.61
CA ARG A 10 5.39 -3.80 12.82
C ARG A 10 6.58 -3.32 13.65
N GLU A 11 7.60 -2.77 13.01
CA GLU A 11 8.77 -2.17 13.63
C GLU A 11 8.40 -0.97 14.54
N ASP A 12 7.29 -0.29 14.25
CA ASP A 12 6.78 0.84 15.03
C ASP A 12 5.70 0.44 16.07
N GLU A 13 5.44 -0.85 16.25
CA GLU A 13 4.37 -1.36 17.12
C GLU A 13 4.40 -0.75 18.53
N SER A 14 5.59 -0.64 19.13
CA SER A 14 5.75 -0.07 20.47
C SER A 14 5.28 1.40 20.55
N ARG A 15 5.59 2.21 19.53
CA ARG A 15 5.21 3.63 19.44
C ARG A 15 3.74 3.78 19.10
N VAL A 16 3.24 2.95 18.19
CA VAL A 16 1.85 2.95 17.75
C VAL A 16 0.91 2.46 18.85
N SER A 17 1.36 1.54 19.72
CA SER A 17 0.58 1.10 20.88
C SER A 17 0.25 2.25 21.83
N VAL A 18 1.22 3.15 22.08
CA VAL A 18 1.02 4.36 22.90
C VAL A 18 0.04 5.31 22.24
N LEU A 19 0.12 5.46 20.91
CA LEU A 19 -0.83 6.27 20.14
C LEU A 19 -2.25 5.72 20.20
N ARG A 20 -2.41 4.41 20.01
CA ARG A 20 -3.69 3.71 20.11
C ARG A 20 -4.32 3.93 21.49
N ASP A 21 -3.55 3.74 22.55
CA ASP A 21 -4.05 3.88 23.92
C ASP A 21 -4.50 5.32 24.19
N ALA A 22 -3.71 6.31 23.77
CA ALA A 22 -4.10 7.71 23.90
C ALA A 22 -5.36 8.05 23.08
N LEU A 23 -5.54 7.48 21.88
CA LEU A 23 -6.75 7.67 21.06
C LEU A 23 -7.99 7.04 21.73
N ASN A 24 -7.84 5.84 22.30
CA ASN A 24 -8.89 5.18 23.07
C ASN A 24 -9.29 6.02 24.30
N ASP A 25 -8.31 6.54 25.04
CA ASP A 25 -8.54 7.44 26.19
C ASP A 25 -9.24 8.75 25.76
N ALA A 26 -9.06 9.18 24.52
CA ALA A 26 -9.76 10.33 23.92
C ALA A 26 -11.20 10.01 23.43
N GLY A 27 -11.68 8.78 23.68
CA GLY A 27 -13.02 8.28 23.38
C GLY A 27 -13.22 7.84 21.93
N LEU A 28 -12.15 7.42 21.25
CA LEU A 28 -12.21 6.91 19.87
C LEU A 28 -12.06 5.38 19.89
N ASP A 29 -12.87 4.67 19.11
CA ASP A 29 -12.75 3.21 18.98
C ASP A 29 -11.72 2.86 17.89
N VAL A 30 -10.60 2.27 18.30
CA VAL A 30 -9.42 2.05 17.46
C VAL A 30 -9.14 0.58 17.25
N TRP A 31 -8.94 0.20 15.99
CA TRP A 31 -8.53 -1.14 15.58
C TRP A 31 -7.16 -1.15 14.91
N TRP A 32 -6.43 -2.23 15.14
CA TRP A 32 -5.14 -2.54 14.52
C TRP A 32 -4.94 -4.07 14.43
N ASP A 33 -4.00 -4.50 13.59
CA ASP A 33 -3.79 -5.89 13.17
C ASP A 33 -3.49 -6.91 14.29
N ARG A 34 -3.11 -6.49 15.49
CA ARG A 34 -2.88 -7.39 16.64
C ARG A 34 -4.15 -8.05 17.20
N GLU A 35 -5.32 -7.55 16.85
CA GLU A 35 -6.60 -8.08 17.36
C GLU A 35 -7.11 -9.31 16.57
N ILE A 36 -6.38 -9.77 15.55
CA ILE A 36 -6.72 -10.95 14.78
C ILE A 36 -6.18 -12.20 15.49
N ALA A 37 -7.09 -13.04 15.99
CA ALA A 37 -6.74 -14.32 16.58
C ALA A 37 -6.14 -15.28 15.52
N GLY A 38 -5.12 -16.05 15.91
CA GLY A 38 -4.48 -17.03 15.03
C GLY A 38 -5.48 -18.08 14.53
N GLY A 39 -5.72 -18.12 13.21
CA GLY A 39 -6.61 -19.09 12.56
C GLY A 39 -7.62 -18.47 11.58
N GLU A 40 -7.88 -17.17 11.66
CA GLU A 40 -8.70 -16.47 10.66
C GLU A 40 -7.91 -16.14 9.39
N LYS A 41 -8.63 -15.93 8.27
CA LYS A 41 -8.04 -15.43 7.01
C LYS A 41 -7.59 -13.97 7.20
N TRP A 42 -6.43 -13.78 7.81
CA TRP A 42 -5.78 -12.52 8.19
C TRP A 42 -5.98 -11.39 7.17
N ARG A 43 -5.70 -11.65 5.89
CA ARG A 43 -5.87 -10.65 4.81
C ARG A 43 -7.31 -10.21 4.58
N GLN A 44 -8.27 -11.13 4.67
CA GLN A 44 -9.68 -10.81 4.46
C GLN A 44 -10.23 -9.97 5.62
N ARG A 45 -9.80 -10.25 6.85
CA ARG A 45 -10.20 -9.45 8.02
C ARG A 45 -9.63 -8.04 7.98
N ILE A 46 -8.33 -7.89 7.70
CA ILE A 46 -7.72 -6.55 7.50
C ILE A 46 -8.49 -5.75 6.45
N GLN A 47 -8.76 -6.35 5.30
CA GLN A 47 -9.48 -5.68 4.22
C GLN A 47 -10.90 -5.28 4.64
N THR A 48 -11.60 -6.17 5.36
CA THR A 48 -12.94 -5.89 5.88
C THR A 48 -12.93 -4.70 6.85
N GLU A 49 -11.99 -4.67 7.79
CA GLU A 49 -11.87 -3.58 8.79
C GLU A 49 -11.39 -2.27 8.14
N LEU A 50 -10.51 -2.33 7.15
CA LEU A 50 -10.07 -1.17 6.37
C LEU A 50 -11.22 -0.55 5.57
N ASP A 51 -12.04 -1.38 4.91
CA ASP A 51 -13.19 -0.94 4.12
C ASP A 51 -14.36 -0.47 5.01
N ALA A 52 -14.45 -1.01 6.23
CA ALA A 52 -15.37 -0.64 7.29
C ALA A 52 -15.07 0.73 7.92
N ALA A 53 -13.78 1.02 8.14
CA ALA A 53 -13.36 2.15 8.96
C ALA A 53 -13.80 3.50 8.39
N ARG A 54 -14.25 4.38 9.30
CA ARG A 54 -14.66 5.75 9.00
C ARG A 54 -13.47 6.69 8.91
N CYS A 55 -12.38 6.37 9.61
CA CYS A 55 -11.10 7.04 9.55
C CYS A 55 -9.99 5.99 9.44
N VAL A 56 -9.11 6.11 8.44
CA VAL A 56 -7.92 5.27 8.30
C VAL A 56 -6.70 6.12 8.64
N LEU A 57 -6.10 5.86 9.79
CA LEU A 57 -4.93 6.55 10.30
C LEU A 57 -3.67 5.85 9.78
N VAL A 58 -2.96 6.48 8.85
CA VAL A 58 -1.70 5.98 8.30
C VAL A 58 -0.53 6.61 9.03
N VAL A 59 0.35 5.76 9.57
CA VAL A 59 1.52 6.16 10.34
C VAL A 59 2.77 6.10 9.46
N TRP A 60 3.32 7.27 9.14
CA TRP A 60 4.56 7.39 8.38
C TRP A 60 5.79 7.42 9.29
N SER A 61 6.70 6.48 9.07
CA SER A 61 7.97 6.27 9.77
C SER A 61 9.09 5.93 8.78
N GLU A 62 10.33 5.83 9.26
CA GLU A 62 11.45 5.35 8.42
C GLU A 62 11.18 3.94 7.88
N ALA A 63 10.53 3.08 8.67
CA ALA A 63 10.17 1.71 8.28
C ALA A 63 9.05 1.67 7.23
N SER A 64 8.12 2.63 7.25
CA SER A 64 6.94 2.61 6.39
C SER A 64 7.17 3.21 4.99
N ILE A 65 8.21 4.03 4.82
CA ILE A 65 8.50 4.69 3.52
C ILE A 65 9.44 3.88 2.61
N GLY A 66 10.10 2.84 3.15
CA GLY A 66 11.02 1.98 2.40
C GLY A 66 10.31 0.92 1.53
N PRO A 67 11.05 0.09 0.79
CA PRO A 67 10.50 -0.98 -0.05
C PRO A 67 9.65 -2.01 0.71
N ALA A 68 9.90 -2.19 2.00
CA ALA A 68 9.05 -3.04 2.84
C ALA A 68 7.65 -2.44 3.02
N GLY A 69 7.47 -1.13 2.83
CA GLY A 69 6.26 -0.33 3.06
C GLY A 69 5.09 -0.56 2.11
N ASP A 70 5.22 -1.42 1.10
CA ASP A 70 4.22 -1.58 0.03
C ASP A 70 2.79 -1.80 0.51
N PHE A 71 2.60 -2.59 1.58
CA PHE A 71 1.27 -2.80 2.17
C PHE A 71 0.70 -1.52 2.79
N VAL A 72 1.50 -0.74 3.54
CA VAL A 72 1.06 0.53 4.14
C VAL A 72 0.71 1.52 3.03
N MET A 73 1.47 1.52 1.92
CA MET A 73 1.18 2.37 0.76
C MET A 73 -0.10 1.97 0.03
N ASP A 74 -0.39 0.66 -0.12
CA ASP A 74 -1.63 0.18 -0.73
C ASP A 74 -2.87 0.53 0.14
N GLU A 75 -2.77 0.30 1.45
CA GLU A 75 -3.82 0.66 2.41
C GLU A 75 -4.08 2.18 2.43
N ALA A 76 -3.01 2.97 2.41
CA ALA A 76 -3.09 4.43 2.34
C ALA A 76 -3.74 4.92 1.04
N ASN A 77 -3.43 4.30 -0.10
CA ASN A 77 -4.07 4.63 -1.38
C ASN A 77 -5.56 4.30 -1.36
N ARG A 78 -5.94 3.14 -0.82
CA ARG A 78 -7.35 2.75 -0.68
C ARG A 78 -8.12 3.73 0.21
N ALA A 79 -7.54 4.13 1.35
CA ALA A 79 -8.12 5.14 2.22
C ALA A 79 -8.23 6.52 1.55
N LYS A 80 -7.21 6.91 0.78
CA LYS A 80 -7.21 8.16 0.01
C LYS A 80 -8.38 8.20 -0.97
N HIS A 81 -8.57 7.12 -1.74
CA HIS A 81 -9.67 7.00 -2.70
C HIS A 81 -11.06 7.04 -2.04
N ARG A 82 -11.19 6.53 -0.81
CA ARG A 82 -12.43 6.58 -0.02
C ARG A 82 -12.66 7.93 0.68
N GLY A 83 -11.67 8.83 0.68
CA GLY A 83 -11.74 10.09 1.42
C GLY A 83 -11.69 9.92 2.94
N THR A 84 -11.21 8.78 3.43
CA THR A 84 -11.14 8.42 4.86
C THR A 84 -9.72 8.50 5.43
N LEU A 85 -8.73 8.89 4.61
CA LEU A 85 -7.32 8.95 4.97
C LEU A 85 -7.00 10.10 5.95
N LEU A 86 -6.40 9.74 7.09
CA LEU A 86 -5.72 10.64 8.01
C LEU A 86 -4.24 10.26 8.08
N GLN A 87 -3.35 11.20 7.77
CA GLN A 87 -1.92 10.92 7.70
C GLN A 87 -1.18 11.53 8.89
N ILE A 88 -0.31 10.75 9.52
CA ILE A 88 0.58 11.24 10.58
C ILE A 88 2.03 10.85 10.34
N ARG A 89 2.97 11.62 10.87
CA ARG A 89 4.41 11.31 10.84
C ARG A 89 4.93 11.14 12.25
N ILE A 90 5.58 10.03 12.51
CA ILE A 90 6.29 9.78 13.77
C ILE A 90 7.79 9.95 13.63
N ASP A 91 8.33 9.85 12.41
CA ASP A 91 9.73 10.16 12.08
C ASP A 91 9.84 11.30 11.06
N ASP A 92 11.01 11.93 10.97
CA ASP A 92 11.26 13.03 10.04
C ASP A 92 11.52 12.52 8.61
N VAL A 93 10.50 11.90 8.04
CA VAL A 93 10.51 11.28 6.71
C VAL A 93 9.80 12.13 5.68
N ASN A 94 10.27 12.08 4.42
CA ASN A 94 9.49 12.65 3.31
C ASN A 94 8.40 11.65 2.92
N LEU A 95 7.15 12.12 2.81
CA LEU A 95 6.03 11.25 2.42
C LEU A 95 6.22 10.68 1.01
N PRO A 96 5.79 9.44 0.75
CA PRO A 96 5.84 8.86 -0.58
C PRO A 96 5.04 9.67 -1.61
N LEU A 97 5.40 9.53 -2.88
CA LEU A 97 4.75 10.24 -3.98
C LEU A 97 3.25 9.93 -4.02
N GLY A 98 2.42 10.95 -4.22
CA GLY A 98 0.96 10.85 -4.16
C GLY A 98 0.37 11.16 -2.78
N PHE A 99 1.16 11.17 -1.71
CA PHE A 99 0.68 11.45 -0.36
C PHE A 99 1.04 12.85 0.16
N GLY A 100 2.00 13.52 -0.47
CA GLY A 100 2.43 14.88 -0.10
C GLY A 100 1.45 16.00 -0.46
N GLU A 101 0.41 15.73 -1.26
CA GLU A 101 -0.64 16.69 -1.61
C GLU A 101 -1.65 16.91 -0.48
N GLN A 102 -1.84 15.88 0.36
CA GLN A 102 -2.66 15.95 1.56
C GLN A 102 -1.76 16.18 2.77
N GLN A 103 -2.13 17.14 3.61
CA GLN A 103 -1.32 17.48 4.77
C GLN A 103 -1.24 16.30 5.76
N ALA A 104 -0.03 15.89 6.12
CA ALA A 104 0.22 15.01 7.26
C ALA A 104 0.40 15.82 8.56
N LEU A 105 -0.09 15.28 9.66
CA LEU A 105 0.11 15.83 11.00
C LEU A 105 1.40 15.27 11.60
N ASP A 106 2.18 16.12 12.28
CA ASP A 106 3.46 15.72 12.86
C ASP A 106 3.32 15.33 14.33
N LEU A 107 3.74 14.12 14.69
CA LEU A 107 3.89 13.64 16.07
C LEU A 107 5.36 13.49 16.50
N LEU A 108 6.29 14.08 15.75
CA LEU A 108 7.75 14.02 15.98
C LEU A 108 8.19 14.39 17.41
N SER A 109 7.47 15.33 18.04
CA SER A 109 7.77 15.81 19.40
C SER A 109 6.71 15.41 20.42
N TRP A 110 5.81 14.50 20.04
CA TRP A 110 4.79 14.00 20.95
C TRP A 110 5.40 12.98 21.92
N ASN A 111 5.09 13.15 23.20
CA ASN A 111 5.66 12.37 24.30
C ASN A 111 4.64 11.41 24.94
N GLY A 112 3.55 11.10 24.24
CA GLY A 112 2.48 10.24 24.76
C GLY A 112 1.39 10.96 25.56
N LYS A 113 1.51 12.27 25.81
CA LYS A 113 0.56 13.02 26.64
C LYS A 113 -0.63 13.58 25.85
N ALA A 114 -1.82 13.56 26.45
CA ALA A 114 -3.06 14.03 25.84
C ALA A 114 -3.08 15.54 25.55
N GLU A 115 -2.29 16.33 26.29
CA GLU A 115 -2.19 17.79 26.11
C GLU A 115 -1.27 18.19 24.96
N GLY A 116 -0.60 17.24 24.31
CA GLY A 116 0.28 17.52 23.18
C GLY A 116 -0.48 18.09 21.99
N ALA A 117 -0.11 19.29 21.52
CA ALA A 117 -0.80 19.98 20.42
C ALA A 117 -0.94 19.12 19.15
N GLY A 118 0.12 18.38 18.77
CA GLY A 118 0.07 17.48 17.61
C GLY A 118 -0.93 16.33 17.79
N PHE A 119 -1.04 15.79 19.00
CA PHE A 119 -2.01 14.74 19.31
C PHE A 119 -3.45 15.28 19.34
N GLN A 120 -3.67 16.48 19.88
CA GLN A 120 -4.98 17.14 19.84
C GLN A 120 -5.45 17.42 18.41
N ASP A 121 -4.53 17.80 17.51
CA ASP A 121 -4.83 17.95 16.09
C ASP A 121 -5.24 16.62 15.45
N VAL A 122 -4.56 15.52 15.79
CA VAL A 122 -4.93 14.16 15.32
C VAL A 122 -6.32 13.77 15.80
N VAL A 123 -6.62 13.96 17.09
CA VAL A 123 -7.95 13.68 17.66
C VAL A 123 -9.04 14.51 16.97
N ALA A 124 -8.79 15.79 16.77
CA ALA A 124 -9.73 16.69 16.12
C ALA A 124 -9.99 16.31 14.65
N ALA A 125 -8.93 15.95 13.91
CA ALA A 125 -9.04 15.49 12.53
C ALA A 125 -9.76 14.14 12.42
N ALA A 126 -9.45 13.19 13.31
CA ALA A 126 -10.12 11.89 13.36
C ALA A 126 -11.63 12.05 13.64
N LYS A 127 -12.01 12.85 14.63
CA LYS A 127 -13.42 13.15 14.93
C LYS A 127 -14.13 13.81 13.75
N ALA A 128 -13.46 14.75 13.06
CA ALA A 128 -14.04 15.38 11.87
C ALA A 128 -14.29 14.38 10.73
N LEU A 129 -13.35 13.46 10.46
CA LEU A 129 -13.53 12.40 9.46
C LEU A 129 -14.67 11.44 9.83
N ILE A 130 -14.71 10.99 11.08
CA ILE A 130 -15.74 10.11 11.63
C ILE A 130 -17.14 10.72 11.50
N ASP A 131 -17.26 12.03 11.78
CA ASP A 131 -18.50 12.80 11.69
C ASP A 131 -18.81 13.34 10.28
N ARG A 132 -17.92 13.12 9.29
CA ARG A 132 -17.99 13.68 7.93
C ARG A 132 -18.08 15.22 7.90
N LYS A 133 -17.36 15.87 8.82
CA LYS A 133 -17.23 17.33 8.91
C LYS A 133 -15.91 17.80 8.28
N PRO A 134 -15.80 19.08 7.90
CA PRO A 134 -14.53 19.66 7.48
C PRO A 134 -13.46 19.49 8.56
N ILE A 135 -12.27 19.03 8.15
CA ILE A 135 -11.13 18.86 9.06
C ILE A 135 -10.67 20.24 9.55
N PRO A 136 -10.55 20.47 10.87
CA PRO A 136 -10.10 21.74 11.41
C PRO A 136 -8.63 22.01 11.05
N ALA A 137 -8.26 23.29 10.94
CA ALA A 137 -6.87 23.66 10.73
C ALA A 137 -6.00 23.25 11.95
N PRO A 138 -4.85 22.60 11.73
CA PRO A 138 -3.99 22.15 12.82
C PRO A 138 -3.34 23.32 13.55
N LYS A 139 -3.25 23.19 14.88
CA LYS A 139 -2.71 24.20 15.79
C LYS A 139 -1.24 23.97 16.16
N ALA A 140 -0.74 22.74 16.00
CA ALA A 140 0.63 22.40 16.35
C ALA A 140 1.65 23.17 15.48
N PRO A 141 2.77 23.64 16.08
CA PRO A 141 3.80 24.33 15.33
C PRO A 141 4.41 23.38 14.30
N ARG A 142 4.24 23.70 13.02
CA ARG A 142 4.90 22.98 11.94
C ARG A 142 6.41 23.18 12.06
N ARG A 143 7.19 22.09 12.05
CA ARG A 143 8.63 22.17 11.75
C ARG A 143 8.77 22.58 10.29
N ARG A 144 8.74 23.89 10.01
CA ARG A 144 9.20 24.41 8.73
C ARG A 144 10.68 24.06 8.64
N LYS A 145 11.08 23.29 7.61
CA LYS A 145 12.50 23.24 7.21
C LYS A 145 12.90 24.70 7.08
N ALA A 146 13.78 25.18 7.97
CA ALA A 146 14.27 26.54 7.89
C ALA A 146 15.03 26.64 6.58
N ALA A 147 14.35 27.14 5.54
CA ALA A 147 15.02 27.67 4.37
C ALA A 147 15.75 28.92 4.87
N LEU A 148 16.98 28.73 5.33
CA LEU A 148 17.95 29.79 5.59
C LEU A 148 18.31 30.43 4.25
N TRP A 149 17.39 31.22 3.69
CA TRP A 149 17.70 32.29 2.76
C TRP A 149 17.81 33.56 3.61
N GLY A 150 18.89 33.65 4.37
CA GLY A 150 19.25 34.84 5.13
C GLY A 150 19.96 35.83 4.22
N ALA A 151 19.21 36.74 3.60
CA ALA A 151 19.74 38.08 3.37
C ALA A 151 19.82 38.78 4.74
N VAL A 152 21.01 39.21 5.16
CA VAL A 152 21.31 40.45 5.92
C VAL A 152 22.79 40.47 6.31
N SER A 153 23.46 41.48 5.76
CA SER A 153 24.56 42.30 6.28
C SER A 153 25.91 41.68 6.68
N ILE A 154 26.89 42.06 5.86
CA ILE A 154 28.33 42.12 6.10
C ILE A 154 28.61 42.86 7.42
N ALA A 155 29.18 42.16 8.40
CA ALA A 155 30.36 42.59 9.16
C ALA A 155 30.65 41.60 10.30
N SER A 156 31.92 41.21 10.42
CA SER A 156 32.59 40.80 11.66
C SER A 156 32.54 39.35 12.20
N VAL A 157 32.51 38.30 11.36
CA VAL A 157 33.04 36.94 11.75
C VAL A 157 33.76 36.24 10.58
N GLY A 158 34.45 37.01 9.74
CA GLY A 158 34.94 36.57 8.43
C GLY A 158 36.24 35.77 8.37
N THR A 159 36.90 35.38 9.48
CA THR A 159 38.29 34.89 9.38
C THR A 159 38.56 33.43 9.76
N VAL A 160 37.58 32.64 10.21
CA VAL A 160 37.84 31.21 10.51
C VAL A 160 36.97 30.23 9.71
N ALA A 161 35.71 30.56 9.39
CA ALA A 161 34.85 29.66 8.61
C ALA A 161 35.06 29.74 7.08
N GLY A 162 35.62 30.84 6.57
CA GLY A 162 35.82 31.07 5.13
C GLY A 162 36.91 30.22 4.46
N LEU A 163 37.77 29.54 5.24
CA LEU A 163 38.86 28.72 4.71
C LEU A 163 38.53 27.22 4.65
N LEU A 164 37.52 26.73 5.39
CA LEU A 164 37.13 25.31 5.37
C LEU A 164 35.98 25.00 4.39
N GLY A 165 35.16 26.00 4.04
CA GLY A 165 34.05 25.84 3.08
C GLY A 165 34.45 25.70 1.61
N ASN A 166 35.70 26.00 1.24
CA ASN A 166 36.21 25.96 -0.13
C ASN A 166 37.07 24.73 -0.47
N LEU A 167 37.35 23.84 0.48
CA LEU A 167 38.17 22.64 0.23
C LEU A 167 37.38 21.51 -0.44
N LEU A 168 36.07 21.41 -0.22
CA LEU A 168 35.19 20.38 -0.81
C LEU A 168 35.20 20.34 -2.36
N PRO A 169 35.07 21.47 -3.09
CA PRO A 169 35.17 21.46 -4.55
C PRO A 169 36.57 21.08 -5.05
N LEU A 170 37.63 21.56 -4.38
CA LEU A 170 39.02 21.20 -4.69
C LEU A 170 39.30 19.71 -4.45
N LEU A 171 38.79 19.14 -3.34
CA LEU A 171 38.88 17.72 -3.02
C LEU A 171 38.18 16.85 -4.07
N ARG A 172 37.03 17.29 -4.57
CA ARG A 172 36.31 16.62 -5.67
C ARG A 172 37.13 16.62 -6.96
N THR A 173 37.73 17.76 -7.33
CA THR A 173 38.58 17.86 -8.53
C THR A 173 39.80 16.95 -8.43
N VAL A 174 40.49 16.96 -7.29
CA VAL A 174 41.65 16.07 -7.05
C VAL A 174 41.23 14.60 -7.05
N CYS A 175 40.16 14.23 -6.33
CA CYS A 175 39.69 12.85 -6.27
C CYS A 175 39.03 12.34 -7.56
N SER A 176 38.73 13.23 -8.53
CA SER A 176 38.30 12.84 -9.88
C SER A 176 39.46 12.55 -10.84
N ALA A 177 40.71 12.86 -10.45
CA ALA A 177 41.87 12.66 -11.31
C ALA A 177 42.25 11.17 -11.49
N PRO A 178 42.70 10.76 -12.69
CA PRO A 178 43.24 9.43 -12.93
C PRO A 178 44.41 9.13 -12.00
N GLY A 179 44.40 7.97 -11.33
CA GLY A 179 45.46 7.53 -10.40
C GLY A 179 45.17 7.70 -8.91
N VAL A 180 44.36 8.69 -8.51
CA VAL A 180 44.00 8.93 -7.08
C VAL A 180 42.55 8.62 -6.75
N SER A 181 41.67 8.52 -7.75
CA SER A 181 40.23 8.26 -7.54
C SER A 181 39.91 6.94 -6.85
N ALA A 182 40.73 5.89 -7.07
CA ALA A 182 40.57 4.61 -6.39
C ALA A 182 40.90 4.70 -4.90
N ALA A 183 41.97 5.43 -4.54
CA ALA A 183 42.36 5.68 -3.16
C ALA A 183 41.32 6.56 -2.44
N CYS A 184 40.85 7.63 -3.08
CA CYS A 184 39.77 8.47 -2.53
C CYS A 184 38.48 7.67 -2.32
N GLY A 185 38.11 6.79 -3.28
CA GLY A 185 36.93 5.94 -3.17
C GLY A 185 37.04 4.87 -2.07
N ALA A 186 38.24 4.37 -1.78
CA ALA A 186 38.48 3.46 -0.64
C ALA A 186 38.42 4.18 0.71
N LEU A 187 38.77 5.46 0.75
CA LEU A 187 38.75 6.30 1.96
C LEU A 187 37.42 7.05 2.16
N GLY A 188 36.49 7.00 1.20
CA GLY A 188 35.22 7.73 1.26
C GLY A 188 35.37 9.25 1.16
N VAL A 189 36.45 9.74 0.54
CA VAL A 189 36.81 11.17 0.51
C VAL A 189 36.52 11.77 -0.86
N GLY A 190 36.04 13.02 -0.89
CA GLY A 190 35.88 13.79 -2.13
C GLY A 190 34.79 13.30 -3.07
N GLY A 191 33.89 12.42 -2.63
CA GLY A 191 32.79 11.89 -3.43
C GLY A 191 33.23 11.01 -4.60
N ALA A 192 34.45 10.45 -4.55
CA ALA A 192 34.89 9.45 -5.52
C ALA A 192 34.22 8.10 -5.23
N PRO A 193 33.74 7.37 -6.26
CA PRO A 193 33.04 6.12 -6.03
C PRO A 193 34.02 5.00 -5.65
N SER A 194 33.61 4.17 -4.70
CA SER A 194 34.35 2.96 -4.32
C SER A 194 34.36 1.92 -5.45
N ALA A 195 35.23 0.91 -5.38
CA ALA A 195 35.26 -0.15 -6.39
C ALA A 195 33.93 -0.93 -6.46
N ALA A 196 33.31 -1.20 -5.31
CA ALA A 196 32.00 -1.85 -5.22
C ALA A 196 30.91 -0.98 -5.85
N GLU A 197 30.93 0.32 -5.56
CA GLU A 197 29.98 1.28 -6.11
C GLU A 197 30.10 1.39 -7.64
N LYS A 198 31.32 1.48 -8.18
CA LYS A 198 31.58 1.49 -9.63
C LYS A 198 31.04 0.22 -10.28
N ALA A 199 31.31 -0.95 -9.70
CA ALA A 199 30.86 -2.24 -10.24
C ALA A 199 29.32 -2.32 -10.28
N LEU A 200 28.65 -1.89 -9.22
CA LEU A 200 27.18 -1.85 -9.16
C LEU A 200 26.62 -0.87 -10.19
N TRP A 201 27.23 0.31 -10.32
CA TRP A 201 26.80 1.35 -11.25
C TRP A 201 27.00 0.97 -12.72
N SER A 202 28.13 0.34 -13.07
CA SER A 202 28.43 -0.10 -14.43
C SER A 202 27.67 -1.37 -14.84
N GLY A 203 27.28 -2.20 -13.86
CA GLY A 203 26.53 -3.43 -14.10
C GLY A 203 25.03 -3.22 -14.41
N ARG A 204 24.56 -1.97 -14.40
CA ARG A 204 23.16 -1.63 -14.70
C ARG A 204 22.89 -1.72 -16.20
N ARG A 205 21.74 -2.29 -16.57
CA ARG A 205 21.24 -2.25 -17.95
C ARG A 205 20.37 -1.00 -18.13
N PRO A 206 20.47 -0.28 -19.27
CA PRO A 206 19.52 0.78 -19.60
C PRO A 206 18.08 0.24 -19.54
N GLY A 207 17.14 1.03 -19.03
CA GLY A 207 15.75 0.62 -18.82
C GLY A 207 15.44 0.03 -17.44
N ASP A 208 16.44 -0.49 -16.71
CA ASP A 208 16.21 -1.19 -15.45
C ASP A 208 16.12 -0.22 -14.25
N CYS A 209 14.89 0.17 -13.91
CA CYS A 209 14.62 0.99 -12.73
C CYS A 209 14.95 0.27 -11.41
N GLN A 210 14.91 -1.06 -11.37
CA GLN A 210 15.18 -1.79 -10.14
C GLN A 210 16.65 -1.69 -9.74
N LYS A 211 17.56 -1.77 -10.71
CA LYS A 211 18.99 -1.58 -10.46
C LYS A 211 19.35 -0.19 -9.94
N LEU A 212 18.60 0.84 -10.37
CA LEU A 212 18.73 2.20 -9.83
C LEU A 212 18.27 2.28 -8.37
N LYS A 213 17.13 1.65 -8.04
CA LYS A 213 16.63 1.54 -6.67
C LYS A 213 17.62 0.79 -5.78
N THR A 214 18.16 -0.33 -6.24
CA THR A 214 19.20 -1.10 -5.54
C THR A 214 20.48 -0.29 -5.31
N TYR A 215 20.92 0.48 -6.31
CA TYR A 215 22.07 1.38 -6.13
C TYR A 215 21.83 2.40 -5.02
N LEU A 216 20.65 3.03 -4.98
CA LEU A 216 20.33 4.01 -3.94
C LEU A 216 20.16 3.40 -2.55
N SER A 217 19.76 2.12 -2.45
CA SER A 217 19.72 1.44 -1.16
C SER A 217 21.11 1.10 -0.62
N GLU A 218 22.05 0.70 -1.49
CA GLU A 218 23.41 0.34 -1.07
C GLU A 218 24.32 1.57 -0.91
N PHE A 219 24.13 2.60 -1.73
CA PHE A 219 24.94 3.82 -1.76
C PHE A 219 24.07 5.09 -1.77
N PRO A 220 23.30 5.37 -0.70
CA PRO A 220 22.37 6.51 -0.66
C PRO A 220 23.06 7.88 -0.80
N ASN A 221 24.32 7.97 -0.36
CA ASN A 221 25.18 9.15 -0.50
C ASN A 221 26.35 8.91 -1.48
N GLY A 222 26.24 7.90 -2.35
CA GLY A 222 27.26 7.54 -3.33
C GLY A 222 27.49 8.64 -4.38
N ALA A 223 28.61 8.54 -5.10
CA ALA A 223 29.01 9.45 -6.16
C ALA A 223 27.93 9.58 -7.27
N TYR A 224 27.19 8.51 -7.55
CA TYR A 224 26.14 8.46 -8.56
C TYR A 224 24.72 8.62 -8.00
N ALA A 225 24.54 8.90 -6.70
CA ALA A 225 23.21 8.97 -6.07
C ALA A 225 22.30 10.03 -6.71
N GLN A 226 22.83 11.21 -7.01
CA GLN A 226 22.06 12.27 -7.66
C GLN A 226 21.63 11.86 -9.08
N GLU A 227 22.52 11.22 -9.85
CA GLU A 227 22.20 10.75 -11.19
C GLU A 227 21.16 9.62 -11.15
N ALA A 228 21.29 8.71 -10.18
CA ALA A 228 20.34 7.61 -10.00
C ALA A 228 18.92 8.12 -9.71
N GLN A 229 18.81 9.12 -8.81
CA GLN A 229 17.55 9.77 -8.49
C GLN A 229 16.97 10.49 -9.70
N ALA A 230 17.78 11.23 -10.46
CA ALA A 230 17.33 11.93 -11.66
C ALA A 230 16.75 10.95 -12.71
N ARG A 231 17.41 9.80 -12.92
CA ARG A 231 16.92 8.76 -13.84
C ARG A 231 15.62 8.10 -13.34
N LEU A 232 15.47 7.87 -12.03
CA LEU A 232 14.22 7.35 -11.46
C LEU A 232 13.06 8.35 -11.54
N LEU A 233 13.36 9.65 -11.42
CA LEU A 233 12.38 10.73 -11.61
C LEU A 233 11.96 10.86 -13.07
N ALA A 234 12.89 10.61 -14.00
CA ALA A 234 12.64 10.60 -15.44
C ALA A 234 12.07 9.26 -15.95
N ARG A 235 11.66 8.33 -15.06
CA ARG A 235 11.14 7.03 -15.47
C ARG A 235 9.85 7.19 -16.26
N LYS A 236 9.71 6.36 -17.29
CA LYS A 236 8.45 6.19 -18.01
C LYS A 236 7.68 5.04 -17.36
N VAL A 237 6.40 5.28 -17.10
CA VAL A 237 5.49 4.28 -16.57
C VAL A 237 4.49 3.95 -17.65
N GLU A 238 4.43 2.69 -18.04
CA GLU A 238 3.48 2.17 -19.02
C GLU A 238 2.65 1.10 -18.34
N ASP A 239 1.33 1.29 -18.32
CA ASP A 239 0.40 0.27 -17.87
C ASP A 239 0.07 -0.64 -19.06
N LYS A 240 0.43 -1.92 -18.95
CA LYS A 240 0.09 -2.93 -19.95
C LYS A 240 -1.12 -3.72 -19.50
N GLU A 241 -2.21 -3.58 -20.24
CA GLU A 241 -3.41 -4.38 -20.03
C GLU A 241 -3.21 -5.80 -20.58
N THR A 242 -3.38 -6.81 -19.72
CA THR A 242 -3.39 -8.22 -20.11
C THR A 242 -4.69 -8.87 -19.66
N TRP A 243 -5.21 -9.80 -20.46
CA TRP A 243 -6.41 -10.57 -20.13
C TRP A 243 -6.01 -12.03 -19.97
N LYS A 244 -6.32 -12.62 -18.81
CA LYS A 244 -5.98 -14.01 -18.48
C LYS A 244 -7.23 -14.80 -18.14
N THR A 245 -7.27 -16.06 -18.54
CA THR A 245 -8.39 -16.95 -18.24
C THR A 245 -8.28 -17.50 -16.82
N GLU A 246 -9.35 -17.40 -16.04
CA GLU A 246 -9.45 -17.86 -14.66
C GLU A 246 -10.79 -18.51 -14.37
N GLN A 247 -10.85 -19.32 -13.30
CA GLN A 247 -12.08 -19.92 -12.81
C GLN A 247 -12.46 -19.31 -11.46
N LEU A 248 -13.66 -18.73 -11.42
CA LEU A 248 -14.28 -18.22 -10.20
C LEU A 248 -15.40 -19.15 -9.75
N HIS A 249 -15.46 -19.40 -8.45
CA HIS A 249 -16.46 -20.28 -7.84
C HIS A 249 -17.50 -19.44 -7.12
N ARG A 250 -18.78 -19.77 -7.29
CA ARG A 250 -19.91 -19.14 -6.60
C ARG A 250 -20.81 -20.22 -6.03
N ASN A 251 -21.32 -20.00 -4.82
CA ASN A 251 -22.25 -20.95 -4.20
C ASN A 251 -23.52 -21.06 -5.05
N LEU A 252 -23.98 -22.28 -5.26
CA LEU A 252 -25.18 -22.60 -6.03
C LEU A 252 -26.05 -23.58 -5.24
N VAL A 253 -27.32 -23.23 -5.05
CA VAL A 253 -28.29 -24.07 -4.34
C VAL A 253 -29.50 -24.29 -5.22
N VAL A 254 -29.63 -25.52 -5.72
CA VAL A 254 -30.73 -25.94 -6.58
C VAL A 254 -31.78 -26.63 -5.73
N ARG A 255 -32.96 -26.03 -5.65
CA ARG A 255 -34.08 -26.60 -4.88
C ARG A 255 -34.75 -27.76 -5.64
N SER A 256 -35.34 -28.70 -4.91
CA SER A 256 -36.15 -29.76 -5.52
C SER A 256 -37.45 -29.20 -6.11
N THR A 257 -37.89 -29.76 -7.23
CA THR A 257 -39.17 -29.42 -7.86
C THR A 257 -40.37 -29.91 -7.04
N LEU A 258 -41.54 -29.31 -7.28
CA LEU A 258 -42.80 -29.81 -6.71
C LEU A 258 -43.26 -31.08 -7.42
N GLU A 259 -43.15 -31.10 -8.75
CA GLU A 259 -43.51 -32.23 -9.61
C GLU A 259 -42.41 -33.31 -9.60
N PRO A 260 -42.75 -34.57 -9.24
CA PRO A 260 -41.80 -35.68 -9.24
C PRO A 260 -41.61 -36.29 -10.63
N PHE A 261 -40.42 -36.86 -10.86
CA PHE A 261 -40.07 -37.59 -12.07
C PHE A 261 -40.09 -39.10 -11.82
N ALA A 262 -40.43 -39.89 -12.85
CA ALA A 262 -40.60 -41.35 -12.75
C ALA A 262 -39.35 -42.11 -12.22
N GLY A 263 -38.16 -41.50 -12.22
CA GLY A 263 -36.95 -42.08 -11.66
C GLY A 263 -35.99 -41.02 -11.12
N GLN A 264 -35.16 -41.41 -10.14
CA GLN A 264 -34.17 -40.52 -9.53
C GLN A 264 -33.17 -39.96 -10.56
N ALA A 265 -32.79 -40.75 -11.56
CA ALA A 265 -31.92 -40.30 -12.64
C ALA A 265 -32.54 -39.15 -13.46
N ALA A 266 -33.82 -39.26 -13.80
CA ALA A 266 -34.55 -38.20 -14.50
C ALA A 266 -34.66 -36.93 -13.63
N ALA A 267 -34.95 -37.09 -12.33
CA ALA A 267 -35.00 -35.97 -11.39
C ALA A 267 -33.65 -35.25 -11.23
N ARG A 268 -32.54 -35.99 -11.24
CA ARG A 268 -31.18 -35.39 -11.21
C ARG A 268 -30.85 -34.67 -12.51
N SER A 269 -31.25 -35.22 -13.66
CA SER A 269 -31.05 -34.59 -14.97
C SER A 269 -31.77 -33.25 -15.06
N ASP A 270 -33.04 -33.18 -14.62
CA ASP A 270 -33.79 -31.93 -14.51
C ASP A 270 -33.08 -30.92 -13.59
N ALA A 271 -32.65 -31.38 -12.40
CA ALA A 271 -31.94 -30.52 -11.46
C ALA A 271 -30.67 -29.91 -12.07
N LEU A 272 -29.89 -30.68 -12.84
CA LEU A 272 -28.72 -30.17 -13.57
C LEU A 272 -29.11 -29.14 -14.65
N ALA A 273 -30.20 -29.38 -15.37
CA ALA A 273 -30.68 -28.45 -16.40
C ALA A 273 -31.11 -27.10 -15.80
N ARG A 274 -31.76 -27.11 -14.63
CA ARG A 274 -32.08 -25.90 -13.87
C ARG A 274 -30.83 -25.22 -13.31
N ALA A 275 -29.90 -26.02 -12.78
CA ALA A 275 -28.63 -25.55 -12.26
C ALA A 275 -27.81 -24.78 -13.30
N LEU A 276 -27.82 -25.23 -14.55
CA LEU A 276 -27.11 -24.54 -15.64
C LEU A 276 -27.63 -23.11 -15.83
N LYS A 277 -28.95 -22.91 -15.82
CA LYS A 277 -29.56 -21.58 -15.95
C LYS A 277 -29.23 -20.69 -14.76
N GLU A 278 -29.23 -21.24 -13.55
CA GLU A 278 -28.86 -20.51 -12.34
C GLU A 278 -27.36 -20.15 -12.32
N ALA A 279 -26.49 -21.08 -12.72
CA ALA A 279 -25.06 -20.84 -12.86
C ALA A 279 -24.78 -19.75 -13.90
N GLN A 280 -25.45 -19.77 -15.06
CA GLN A 280 -25.34 -18.71 -16.08
C GLN A 280 -25.72 -17.35 -15.52
N ARG A 281 -26.80 -17.24 -14.74
CA ARG A 281 -27.22 -15.99 -14.09
C ARG A 281 -26.22 -15.52 -13.05
N ALA A 282 -25.72 -16.43 -12.22
CA ALA A 282 -24.72 -16.13 -11.20
C ALA A 282 -23.41 -15.63 -11.81
N CYS A 283 -22.95 -16.25 -12.90
CA CYS A 283 -21.74 -15.85 -13.60
C CYS A 283 -21.93 -14.56 -14.42
N ALA A 284 -23.10 -14.33 -15.02
CA ALA A 284 -23.37 -13.12 -15.81
C ALA A 284 -23.19 -11.82 -15.00
N GLY A 285 -23.41 -11.86 -13.69
CA GLY A 285 -23.15 -10.72 -12.79
C GLY A 285 -21.69 -10.30 -12.69
N LEU A 286 -20.75 -11.13 -13.17
CA LEU A 286 -19.32 -10.83 -13.20
C LEU A 286 -18.93 -9.93 -14.38
N ASN A 287 -19.77 -9.80 -15.41
CA ASN A 287 -19.45 -8.98 -16.59
C ASN A 287 -19.33 -7.49 -16.21
N GLN A 288 -18.11 -7.05 -15.95
CA GLN A 288 -17.76 -5.71 -15.51
C GLN A 288 -16.41 -5.30 -16.13
N ALA A 289 -15.86 -4.15 -15.73
CA ALA A 289 -14.57 -3.66 -16.22
C ALA A 289 -13.41 -4.64 -15.98
N GLU A 290 -13.50 -5.47 -14.93
CA GLU A 290 -12.45 -6.39 -14.49
C GLU A 290 -12.61 -7.82 -15.02
N TYR A 291 -13.82 -8.25 -15.36
CA TYR A 291 -14.08 -9.64 -15.78
C TYR A 291 -15.02 -9.71 -16.97
N ARG A 292 -14.73 -10.64 -17.88
CA ARG A 292 -15.62 -11.05 -18.97
C ARG A 292 -15.92 -12.52 -18.83
N THR A 293 -17.17 -12.88 -18.65
CA THR A 293 -17.61 -14.27 -18.53
C THR A 293 -17.46 -14.97 -19.87
N LEU A 294 -16.71 -16.06 -19.88
CA LEU A 294 -16.51 -16.93 -21.05
C LEU A 294 -17.49 -18.09 -21.04
N SER A 295 -17.59 -18.78 -19.89
CA SER A 295 -18.48 -19.93 -19.73
C SER A 295 -18.98 -20.05 -18.29
N ALA A 296 -20.08 -20.79 -18.11
CA ALA A 296 -20.66 -21.07 -16.81
C ALA A 296 -21.13 -22.52 -16.77
N ARG A 297 -20.78 -23.24 -15.71
CA ARG A 297 -21.23 -24.61 -15.47
C ARG A 297 -21.60 -24.83 -14.00
N ALA A 298 -22.55 -25.72 -13.76
CA ALA A 298 -22.88 -26.15 -12.40
C ALA A 298 -22.08 -27.41 -12.02
N ALA A 299 -21.56 -27.44 -10.81
CA ALA A 299 -20.86 -28.56 -10.21
C ALA A 299 -21.57 -28.96 -8.91
N PRO A 300 -22.41 -30.01 -8.91
CA PRO A 300 -23.05 -30.51 -7.70
C PRO A 300 -22.02 -31.03 -6.70
N THR A 301 -22.20 -30.73 -5.41
CA THR A 301 -21.40 -31.30 -4.33
C THR A 301 -22.23 -32.25 -3.47
N GLU A 302 -23.48 -31.88 -3.14
CA GLU A 302 -24.34 -32.68 -2.28
C GLU A 302 -25.77 -32.76 -2.82
N TRP A 303 -26.22 -33.98 -3.12
CA TRP A 303 -27.56 -34.24 -3.66
C TRP A 303 -28.61 -34.43 -2.57
N ARG A 304 -29.75 -33.76 -2.71
CA ARG A 304 -30.95 -33.97 -1.90
C ARG A 304 -32.07 -34.49 -2.79
N CYS A 305 -32.30 -35.80 -2.74
CA CYS A 305 -33.39 -36.45 -3.46
C CYS A 305 -34.40 -37.01 -2.46
N THR A 306 -35.68 -36.71 -2.68
CA THR A 306 -36.79 -37.21 -1.89
C THR A 306 -37.74 -37.99 -2.77
N GLU A 307 -38.17 -39.17 -2.32
CA GLU A 307 -39.26 -39.92 -2.93
C GLU A 307 -40.61 -39.26 -2.59
N ARG A 308 -41.51 -39.21 -3.57
CA ARG A 308 -42.84 -38.61 -3.49
C ARG A 308 -43.85 -39.49 -4.21
N LEU A 309 -45.13 -39.26 -3.94
CA LEU A 309 -46.20 -39.92 -4.68
C LEU A 309 -46.05 -39.63 -6.18
N GLY A 310 -45.77 -40.66 -6.99
CA GLY A 310 -45.53 -40.53 -8.44
C GLY A 310 -44.06 -40.41 -8.88
N GLY A 311 -43.07 -40.48 -7.98
CA GLY A 311 -41.65 -40.58 -8.36
C GLY A 311 -40.66 -39.90 -7.42
N HIS A 312 -39.62 -39.27 -7.97
CA HIS A 312 -38.56 -38.60 -7.22
C HIS A 312 -38.46 -37.11 -7.55
N ALA A 313 -38.12 -36.30 -6.55
CA ALA A 313 -37.75 -34.90 -6.74
C ALA A 313 -36.33 -34.66 -6.17
N CYS A 314 -35.46 -34.06 -6.96
CA CYS A 314 -34.07 -33.83 -6.59
C CYS A 314 -33.68 -32.35 -6.68
N GLY A 315 -32.85 -31.93 -5.74
CA GLY A 315 -32.08 -30.69 -5.72
C GLY A 315 -30.66 -30.99 -5.24
N PHE A 316 -29.82 -29.97 -5.17
CA PHE A 316 -28.45 -30.12 -4.65
C PHE A 316 -27.86 -28.80 -4.17
N ASP A 317 -26.87 -28.89 -3.28
CA ASP A 317 -25.89 -27.83 -3.10
C ASP A 317 -24.69 -28.10 -4.00
N GLY A 318 -24.05 -27.02 -4.43
CA GLY A 318 -22.88 -27.09 -5.28
C GLY A 318 -22.32 -25.72 -5.59
N GLU A 319 -21.59 -25.66 -6.69
CA GLU A 319 -20.95 -24.44 -7.17
C GLU A 319 -21.35 -24.12 -8.60
N ALA A 320 -21.52 -22.84 -8.88
CA ALA A 320 -21.41 -22.30 -10.22
C ALA A 320 -19.93 -21.97 -10.48
N ILE A 321 -19.34 -22.66 -11.44
CA ILE A 321 -17.97 -22.44 -11.88
C ILE A 321 -18.04 -21.55 -13.11
N CYS A 322 -17.56 -20.32 -12.92
CA CYS A 322 -17.53 -19.27 -13.93
C CYS A 322 -16.12 -19.21 -14.51
N GLU A 323 -15.98 -19.55 -15.78
CA GLU A 323 -14.76 -19.28 -16.51
C GLU A 323 -14.81 -17.84 -17.00
N VAL A 324 -13.83 -17.04 -16.61
CA VAL A 324 -13.77 -15.61 -16.91
C VAL A 324 -12.44 -15.25 -17.54
N SER A 325 -12.45 -14.25 -18.40
CA SER A 325 -11.27 -13.49 -18.77
C SER A 325 -11.13 -12.33 -17.78
N ALA A 326 -10.13 -12.40 -16.91
CA ALA A 326 -9.83 -11.39 -15.90
C ALA A 326 -8.82 -10.36 -16.44
N ARG A 327 -9.08 -9.08 -16.17
CA ARG A 327 -8.24 -7.97 -16.57
C ARG A 327 -7.12 -7.74 -15.55
N TYR A 328 -5.89 -7.69 -16.06
CA TYR A 328 -4.69 -7.37 -15.31
C TYR A 328 -4.06 -6.11 -15.88
N LEU A 329 -3.61 -5.21 -15.01
CA LEU A 329 -2.84 -4.02 -15.38
C LEU A 329 -1.42 -4.22 -14.85
N ASP A 330 -0.51 -4.63 -15.73
CA ASP A 330 0.89 -4.81 -15.40
C ASP A 330 1.60 -3.46 -15.59
N ARG A 331 1.96 -2.81 -14.49
CA ARG A 331 2.71 -1.56 -14.52
C ARG A 331 4.18 -1.82 -14.80
N MET A 332 4.66 -1.41 -15.97
CA MET A 332 6.08 -1.48 -16.33
C MET A 332 6.72 -0.10 -16.17
N GLU A 333 7.87 -0.06 -15.49
CA GLU A 333 8.67 1.14 -15.36
C GLU A 333 9.95 0.99 -16.19
N THR A 334 10.27 2.00 -17.00
CA THR A 334 11.50 2.03 -17.79
C THR A 334 12.30 3.29 -17.45
N CYS A 335 13.55 3.12 -17.06
CA CYS A 335 14.43 4.22 -16.66
C CYS A 335 15.48 4.53 -17.74
N PRO A 336 15.75 5.83 -18.03
CA PRO A 336 16.73 6.24 -19.03
C PRO A 336 18.18 5.91 -18.67
#